data_AF-A0A1M7ACK9-F1
#
_entry.id   AF-A0A1M7ACK9-F1
#
_cell.length_a   1.000
_cell.length_b   1.000
_cell.length_c   1.000
_cell.angle_alpha   90.00
_cell.angle_beta   90.00
_cell.angle_gamma   90.00
#
_symmetry.space_group_name_H-M   'P 1'
#
loop_
_entity.id
_entity.type
_entity.pdbx_description
1 polymer ?
#
loop_
_entity_poly.entity_id
_entity_poly.type
_entity_poly.pdbx_seq_one_letter_code
_entity_poly.pdbx_strand_id
1 'polypeptide(L)'
;MPVRIPGVRGKGGASPADLILEHIELCRENVKTIERIATHQKKREMRNEINKRIRACNNLLGMTSGSRRFGHIYRETDLQKGEKLVSEHVIPVSELTSLYENGTPLEELIFYPIALISNASNALLNKRGLNRSRKDCSKPFSRYSEAGIKVESHLGREVETKTWGMADHWDLINETPELSNIMDAVYSRSLSHKSH
;
A
#
# COMPACT_ATOMS: atom_id res chain seq x y z
N MET A 1 -18.89 -6.41 -3.70
CA MET A 1 -18.59 -6.59 -5.14
C MET A 1 -17.30 -7.41 -5.21
N PRO A 2 -17.17 -8.42 -6.08
CA PRO A 2 -15.92 -9.17 -6.16
C PRO A 2 -14.79 -8.23 -6.57
N VAL A 3 -13.70 -8.21 -5.78
CA VAL A 3 -12.45 -7.56 -6.17
C VAL A 3 -11.95 -8.29 -7.40
N ARG A 4 -11.69 -7.54 -8.46
CA ARG A 4 -11.11 -8.07 -9.68
C ARG A 4 -9.87 -7.25 -9.93
N ILE A 5 -8.73 -7.70 -9.42
CA ILE A 5 -7.44 -7.11 -9.78
C ILE A 5 -7.29 -7.39 -11.28
N PRO A 6 -7.36 -6.37 -12.16
CA PRO A 6 -7.01 -6.61 -13.54
C PRO A 6 -5.54 -6.96 -13.48
N GLY A 7 -5.18 -8.17 -13.89
CA GLY A 7 -3.78 -8.50 -14.12
C GLY A 7 -3.23 -7.45 -15.06
N VAL A 8 -2.50 -6.46 -14.54
CA VAL A 8 -1.80 -5.48 -15.35
C VAL A 8 -0.74 -6.28 -16.07
N ARG A 9 -1.06 -6.71 -17.29
CA ARG A 9 -0.09 -7.36 -18.15
C ARG A 9 0.82 -6.28 -18.69
N GLY A 10 2.09 -6.31 -18.28
CA GLY A 10 3.11 -5.43 -18.83
C GLY A 10 3.31 -5.71 -20.32
N LYS A 11 4.12 -4.87 -20.99
CA LYS A 11 4.59 -5.18 -22.35
C LYS A 11 5.23 -6.58 -22.35
N GLY A 12 4.91 -7.40 -23.35
CA GLY A 12 5.43 -8.77 -23.44
C GLY A 12 4.73 -9.79 -22.54
N GLY A 13 3.64 -9.45 -21.86
CA GLY A 13 2.85 -10.41 -21.06
C GLY A 13 3.31 -10.58 -19.61
N ALA A 14 4.19 -9.70 -19.11
CA ALA A 14 4.65 -9.69 -17.72
C ALA A 14 3.47 -9.63 -16.73
N SER A 15 3.49 -10.47 -15.71
CA SER A 15 2.49 -10.48 -14.64
C SER A 15 2.68 -9.28 -13.68
N PRO A 16 1.66 -8.93 -12.87
CA PRO A 16 1.82 -7.94 -11.81
C PRO A 16 2.98 -8.24 -10.86
N ALA A 17 3.21 -9.53 -10.53
CA ALA A 17 4.33 -9.94 -9.69
C ALA A 17 5.69 -9.65 -10.34
N ASP A 18 5.84 -9.88 -11.65
CA ASP A 18 7.08 -9.57 -12.39
C ASP A 18 7.39 -8.07 -12.33
N LEU A 19 6.39 -7.23 -12.56
CA LEU A 19 6.52 -5.77 -12.54
C LEU A 19 6.79 -5.23 -11.13
N ILE A 20 6.21 -5.86 -10.10
CA ILE A 20 6.50 -5.54 -8.70
C ILE A 20 7.96 -5.87 -8.38
N LEU A 21 8.45 -7.05 -8.77
CA LEU A 21 9.84 -7.45 -8.56
C LEU A 21 10.81 -6.50 -9.27
N GLU A 22 10.50 -6.06 -10.50
CA GLU A 22 11.28 -5.02 -11.19
C GLU A 22 11.36 -3.72 -10.36
N HIS A 23 10.24 -3.26 -9.80
CA HIS A 23 10.23 -2.08 -8.95
C HIS A 23 10.98 -2.26 -7.63
N ILE A 24 10.97 -3.48 -7.06
CA ILE A 24 11.75 -3.81 -5.87
C ILE A 24 13.24 -3.72 -6.16
N GLU A 25 13.71 -4.34 -7.25
CA GLU A 25 15.12 -4.28 -7.65
C GLU A 25 15.55 -2.85 -8.01
N LEU A 26 14.72 -2.11 -8.75
CA LEU A 26 14.98 -0.69 -9.03
C LEU A 26 15.09 0.13 -7.74
N CYS A 27 14.25 -0.14 -6.73
CA CYS A 27 14.34 0.53 -5.45
C CYS A 27 15.67 0.23 -4.76
N ARG A 28 16.09 -1.04 -4.72
CA ARG A 28 17.35 -1.47 -4.10
C ARG A 28 18.54 -0.79 -4.75
N GLU A 29 18.64 -0.86 -6.07
CA GLU A 29 19.78 -0.31 -6.81
C GLU A 29 19.82 1.22 -6.76
N ASN A 30 18.67 1.88 -6.82
CA ASN A 30 18.61 3.34 -6.71
C ASN A 30 18.93 3.82 -5.30
N VAL A 31 18.45 3.13 -4.25
CA VAL A 31 18.79 3.46 -2.85
C VAL A 31 20.29 3.32 -2.62
N LYS A 32 20.91 2.20 -3.03
CA LYS A 32 22.37 2.02 -2.96
C LYS A 32 23.12 3.12 -3.70
N THR A 33 22.63 3.48 -4.89
CA THR A 33 23.23 4.51 -5.73
C THR A 33 23.18 5.87 -5.04
N ILE A 34 22.00 6.30 -4.57
CA ILE A 34 21.79 7.55 -3.82
C ILE A 34 22.69 7.58 -2.59
N GLU A 35 22.75 6.47 -1.84
CA GLU A 35 23.60 6.37 -0.65
C GLU A 35 25.08 6.60 -0.97
N ARG A 36 25.55 6.07 -2.10
CA ARG A 36 26.95 6.21 -2.55
C ARG A 36 27.26 7.61 -3.08
N ILE A 37 26.35 8.22 -3.87
CA ILE A 37 26.69 9.42 -4.67
C ILE A 37 26.12 10.73 -4.11
N ALA A 38 25.01 10.70 -3.38
CA ALA A 38 24.33 11.92 -2.98
C ALA A 38 25.09 12.63 -1.86
N THR A 39 25.58 13.84 -2.15
CA THR A 39 26.33 14.68 -1.20
C THR A 39 25.43 15.64 -0.43
N HIS A 40 24.22 15.92 -0.93
CA HIS A 40 23.25 16.84 -0.35
C HIS A 40 21.86 16.20 -0.33
N GLN A 41 21.13 16.36 0.77
CA GLN A 41 19.76 15.82 0.98
C GLN A 41 19.58 14.32 0.71
N LYS A 42 20.65 13.52 0.83
CA LYS A 42 20.66 12.05 0.65
C LYS A 42 19.43 11.35 1.24
N LYS A 43 19.13 11.61 2.52
CA LYS A 43 17.97 11.00 3.20
C LYS A 43 16.65 11.35 2.52
N ARG A 44 16.47 12.60 2.07
CA ARG A 44 15.26 13.01 1.37
C ARG A 44 15.12 12.29 0.02
N GLU A 45 16.21 12.16 -0.73
CA GLU A 45 16.21 11.47 -2.02
C GLU A 45 15.89 9.98 -1.87
N MET A 46 16.51 9.30 -0.90
CA MET A 46 16.19 7.90 -0.57
C MET A 46 14.70 7.73 -0.25
N ARG A 47 14.16 8.57 0.64
CA ARG A 47 12.75 8.52 1.04
C ARG A 47 11.81 8.78 -0.12
N ASN A 48 12.16 9.69 -1.03
CA ASN A 48 11.38 9.95 -2.23
C ASN A 48 11.36 8.75 -3.19
N GLU A 49 12.50 8.08 -3.38
CA GLU A 49 12.58 6.89 -4.21
C GLU A 49 11.75 5.74 -3.61
N ILE A 50 11.88 5.47 -2.31
CA ILE A 50 11.08 4.44 -1.62
C ILE A 50 9.58 4.72 -1.77
N ASN A 51 9.14 5.95 -1.47
CA ASN A 51 7.74 6.36 -1.61
C ASN A 51 7.23 6.17 -3.05
N LYS A 52 8.02 6.59 -4.04
CA LYS A 52 7.70 6.41 -5.45
C LYS A 52 7.52 4.94 -5.81
N ARG A 53 8.37 4.05 -5.31
CA ARG A 53 8.31 2.61 -5.61
C ARG A 53 7.15 1.91 -4.93
N ILE A 54 6.85 2.22 -3.67
CA ILE A 54 5.64 1.75 -2.99
C ILE A 54 4.40 2.11 -3.82
N ARG A 55 4.25 3.38 -4.22
CA ARG A 55 3.10 3.84 -5.01
C ARG A 55 3.05 3.20 -6.39
N ALA A 56 4.18 3.01 -7.05
CA ALA A 56 4.24 2.34 -8.34
C ALA A 56 3.71 0.90 -8.24
N CYS A 57 4.12 0.14 -7.22
CA CYS A 57 3.60 -1.20 -6.96
C CYS A 57 2.11 -1.20 -6.60
N ASN A 58 1.65 -0.27 -5.76
CA ASN A 58 0.22 -0.16 -5.43
C ASN A 58 -0.63 0.15 -6.69
N ASN A 59 -0.11 0.95 -7.62
CA ASN A 59 -0.78 1.20 -8.90
C ASN A 59 -0.90 -0.07 -9.76
N LEU A 60 0.14 -0.92 -9.77
CA LEU A 60 0.11 -2.23 -10.46
C LEU A 60 -0.94 -3.17 -9.86
N LEU A 61 -1.19 -3.05 -8.55
CA LEU A 61 -2.25 -3.78 -7.85
C LEU A 61 -3.65 -3.18 -8.07
N GLY A 62 -3.80 -2.11 -8.84
CA GLY A 62 -5.09 -1.46 -9.07
C GLY A 62 -5.57 -0.60 -7.89
N MET A 63 -4.65 -0.16 -7.03
CA MET A 63 -4.87 0.77 -5.93
C MET A 63 -4.50 2.20 -6.34
N THR A 64 -4.94 2.63 -7.53
CA THR A 64 -4.68 3.97 -8.07
C THR A 64 -5.90 4.89 -7.94
N SER A 65 -5.64 6.19 -7.83
CA SER A 65 -6.63 7.23 -8.10
C SER A 65 -7.11 7.17 -9.55
N GLY A 66 -8.39 7.50 -9.80
CA GLY A 66 -8.98 7.54 -11.15
C GLY A 66 -9.88 6.35 -11.46
N SER A 67 -9.93 5.94 -12.74
CA SER A 67 -10.89 4.95 -13.26
C SER A 67 -10.54 3.49 -12.96
N ARG A 68 -9.34 3.20 -12.44
CA ARG A 68 -8.85 1.84 -12.16
C ARG A 68 -8.72 1.56 -10.66
N ARG A 69 -9.86 1.58 -9.93
CA ARG A 69 -9.93 1.39 -8.48
C ARG A 69 -10.47 0.01 -8.10
N PHE A 70 -9.79 -1.04 -8.54
CA PHE A 70 -10.29 -2.41 -8.36
C PHE A 70 -9.53 -3.21 -7.32
N GLY A 71 -8.34 -2.76 -6.91
CA GLY A 71 -7.48 -3.48 -5.98
C GLY A 71 -7.66 -3.11 -4.50
N HIS A 72 -8.53 -2.16 -4.18
CA HIS A 72 -8.75 -1.76 -2.80
C HIS A 72 -9.57 -2.84 -2.09
N ILE A 73 -8.96 -3.48 -1.08
CA ILE A 73 -9.63 -4.46 -0.24
C ILE A 73 -10.36 -3.82 0.94
N TYR A 74 -10.22 -2.50 1.12
CA TYR A 74 -10.95 -1.68 2.08
C TYR A 74 -11.62 -0.50 1.40
N ARG A 75 -12.84 -0.18 1.83
CA ARG A 75 -13.64 0.91 1.27
C ARG A 75 -14.44 1.62 2.35
N GLU A 76 -14.47 2.94 2.30
CA GLU A 76 -15.36 3.74 3.16
C GLU A 76 -16.83 3.36 2.92
N THR A 77 -17.59 3.21 4.01
CA THR A 77 -19.03 2.96 3.92
C THR A 77 -19.75 4.23 3.47
N ASP A 78 -20.97 4.11 2.96
CA ASP A 78 -21.84 5.26 2.66
C ASP A 78 -21.34 6.21 1.54
N LEU A 79 -20.37 5.76 0.73
CA LEU A 79 -19.87 6.52 -0.42
C LEU A 79 -20.97 6.77 -1.46
N GLN A 80 -21.13 8.04 -1.85
CA GLN A 80 -22.19 8.46 -2.76
C GLN A 80 -21.80 8.21 -4.23
N LYS A 81 -22.81 7.93 -5.07
CA LYS A 81 -22.58 7.76 -6.52
C LYS A 81 -22.06 9.06 -7.12
N GLY A 82 -20.96 8.99 -7.87
CA GLY A 82 -20.33 10.15 -8.51
C GLY A 82 -19.36 10.93 -7.61
N GLU A 83 -19.19 10.50 -6.36
CA GLU A 83 -18.24 11.13 -5.44
C GLU A 83 -16.78 10.94 -5.89
N LYS A 84 -15.96 11.97 -5.67
CA LYS A 84 -14.50 11.89 -5.89
C LYS A 84 -13.85 11.11 -4.76
N LEU A 85 -13.33 9.93 -5.09
CA LEU A 85 -12.65 9.05 -4.15
C LEU A 85 -11.12 9.22 -4.21
N VAL A 86 -10.45 8.83 -3.14
CA VAL A 86 -9.00 8.89 -2.93
C VAL A 86 -8.50 7.52 -2.52
N SER A 87 -7.43 7.07 -3.16
CA SER A 87 -6.64 5.92 -2.71
C SER A 87 -5.73 6.37 -1.58
N GLU A 88 -6.03 5.93 -0.38
CA GLU A 88 -5.42 6.44 0.84
C GLU A 88 -4.66 5.32 1.56
N HIS A 89 -3.37 5.55 1.80
CA HIS A 89 -2.52 4.62 2.53
C HIS A 89 -2.92 4.63 4.00
N VAL A 90 -3.50 3.53 4.48
CA VAL A 90 -4.04 3.43 5.85
C VAL A 90 -2.94 3.67 6.89
N ILE A 91 -1.70 3.26 6.58
CA ILE A 91 -0.50 3.75 7.26
C ILE A 91 0.15 4.82 6.38
N PRO A 92 0.39 6.05 6.87
CA PRO A 92 0.97 7.12 6.05
C PRO A 92 2.26 6.68 5.35
N VAL A 93 2.44 7.02 4.08
CA VAL A 93 3.60 6.57 3.29
C VAL A 93 4.94 7.01 3.90
N SER A 94 4.97 8.12 4.63
CA SER A 94 6.14 8.54 5.40
C SER A 94 6.51 7.54 6.49
N GLU A 95 5.53 6.89 7.13
CA GLU A 95 5.76 5.83 8.11
C GLU A 95 6.20 4.54 7.42
N LEU A 96 5.58 4.16 6.29
CA LEU A 96 6.04 3.01 5.49
C LEU A 96 7.51 3.16 5.07
N THR A 97 7.90 4.37 4.68
CA THR A 97 9.28 4.68 4.32
C THR A 97 10.22 4.55 5.53
N SER A 98 9.76 4.94 6.72
CA SER A 98 10.52 4.75 7.96
C SER A 98 10.64 3.28 8.35
N LEU A 99 9.62 2.46 8.11
CA LEU A 99 9.69 1.00 8.31
C LEU A 99 10.74 0.37 7.39
N TYR A 100 10.80 0.80 6.12
CA TYR A 100 11.85 0.37 5.20
C TYR A 100 13.26 0.74 5.70
N GLU A 101 13.45 1.99 6.14
CA GLU A 101 14.72 2.44 6.74
C GLU A 101 15.11 1.63 7.98
N ASN A 102 14.13 1.05 8.69
CA ASN A 102 14.32 0.21 9.87
C ASN A 102 14.37 -1.30 9.55
N GLY A 103 14.39 -1.69 8.27
CA GLY A 103 14.63 -3.07 7.85
C GLY A 103 13.40 -3.85 7.39
N THR A 104 12.19 -3.28 7.41
CA THR A 104 11.02 -3.95 6.79
C THR A 104 11.22 -4.00 5.27
N PRO A 105 11.17 -5.19 4.64
CA PRO A 105 11.43 -5.33 3.21
C PRO A 105 10.33 -4.65 2.38
N LEU A 106 10.70 -4.13 1.22
CA LEU A 106 9.74 -3.50 0.31
C LEU A 106 8.69 -4.50 -0.17
N GLU A 107 9.06 -5.77 -0.35
CA GLU A 107 8.16 -6.89 -0.61
C GLU A 107 6.94 -6.91 0.29
N GLU A 108 7.12 -6.60 1.58
CA GLU A 108 6.05 -6.61 2.58
C GLU A 108 5.26 -5.29 2.56
N LEU A 109 5.97 -4.16 2.53
CA LEU A 109 5.36 -2.82 2.56
C LEU A 109 4.41 -2.53 1.39
N ILE A 110 4.60 -3.19 0.25
CA ILE A 110 3.73 -3.05 -0.93
C ILE A 110 2.30 -3.51 -0.62
N PHE A 111 2.14 -4.49 0.26
CA PHE A 111 0.85 -5.10 0.57
C PHE A 111 0.14 -4.44 1.75
N TYR A 112 0.78 -3.50 2.44
CA TYR A 112 0.20 -2.76 3.56
C TYR A 112 -1.14 -2.07 3.18
N PRO A 113 -2.02 -1.84 4.16
CA PRO A 113 -3.42 -1.53 3.89
C PRO A 113 -3.59 -0.18 3.18
N ILE A 114 -4.37 -0.20 2.09
CA ILE A 114 -4.83 0.99 1.36
C ILE A 114 -6.35 0.94 1.28
N ALA A 115 -7.00 2.02 1.67
CA ALA A 115 -8.44 2.14 1.61
C ALA A 115 -8.88 3.13 0.53
N LEU A 116 -10.04 2.86 -0.05
CA LEU A 116 -10.71 3.79 -0.93
C LEU A 116 -11.70 4.64 -0.11
N ILE A 117 -11.37 5.91 0.07
CA ILE A 117 -12.17 6.84 0.88
C ILE A 117 -12.64 8.05 0.05
N SER A 118 -13.60 8.79 0.55
CA SER A 118 -14.06 10.06 0.01
C SER A 118 -12.98 11.14 0.13
N ASN A 119 -13.03 12.13 -0.76
CA ASN A 119 -12.18 13.30 -0.64
C ASN A 119 -12.47 14.11 0.65
N ALA A 120 -13.72 14.05 1.16
CA ALA A 120 -14.11 14.68 2.41
C ALA A 120 -13.39 14.04 3.61
N SER A 121 -13.40 12.71 3.69
CA SER A 121 -12.69 11.96 4.74
C SER A 121 -11.18 12.12 4.66
N ASN A 122 -10.61 12.13 3.45
CA ASN A 122 -9.20 12.49 3.26
C ASN A 122 -8.88 13.91 3.75
N ALA A 123 -9.72 14.89 3.44
CA ALA A 123 -9.55 16.26 3.93
C ALA A 123 -9.67 16.34 5.46
N LEU A 124 -10.56 15.54 6.07
CA LEU A 124 -10.71 15.45 7.53
C LEU A 124 -9.45 14.90 8.20
N LEU A 125 -8.86 13.82 7.66
CA LEU A 125 -7.59 13.28 8.13
C LEU A 125 -6.48 14.32 8.09
N ASN A 126 -6.39 15.08 6.99
CA ASN A 126 -5.41 16.15 6.82
C ASN A 126 -5.64 17.29 7.82
N LYS A 127 -6.89 17.75 7.97
CA LYS A 127 -7.27 18.84 8.89
C LYS A 127 -6.96 18.50 10.34
N ARG A 128 -7.09 17.22 10.73
CA ARG A 128 -6.79 16.74 12.09
C ARG A 128 -5.33 16.34 12.30
N GLY A 129 -4.47 16.46 11.28
CA GLY A 129 -3.06 16.04 11.37
C GLY A 129 -2.83 14.52 11.47
N LEU A 130 -3.87 13.73 11.15
CA LEU A 130 -3.86 12.26 11.26
C LEU A 130 -3.09 11.58 10.11
N ASN A 131 -2.63 12.36 9.13
CA ASN A 131 -1.78 11.94 8.02
C ASN A 131 -0.26 12.03 8.32
N ARG A 132 0.13 12.60 9.47
CA ARG A 132 1.53 12.94 9.81
C ARG A 132 1.99 12.39 11.16
N SER A 133 1.11 11.79 11.95
CA SER A 133 1.46 11.30 13.28
C SER A 133 2.12 9.92 13.19
N ARG A 134 3.15 9.73 14.02
CA ARG A 134 3.78 8.42 14.28
C ARG A 134 2.74 7.58 15.03
N LYS A 135 1.90 6.87 14.28
CA LYS A 135 0.81 6.07 14.82
C LYS A 135 1.23 4.61 14.87
N ASP A 136 0.60 3.89 15.77
CA ASP A 136 0.79 2.47 15.96
C ASP A 136 0.48 1.72 14.65
N CYS A 137 1.53 1.30 13.94
CA CYS A 137 1.40 0.58 12.68
C CYS A 137 0.78 -0.81 12.89
N SER A 138 0.74 -1.34 14.12
CA SER A 138 0.05 -2.59 14.42
C SER A 138 -1.47 -2.43 14.36
N LYS A 139 -1.99 -1.20 14.50
CA LYS A 139 -3.42 -0.84 14.44
C LYS A 139 -3.66 0.25 13.40
N PRO A 140 -3.54 -0.09 12.10
CA PRO A 140 -3.51 0.89 11.01
C PRO A 140 -4.77 1.77 10.96
N PHE A 141 -5.94 1.23 11.29
CA PHE A 141 -7.22 1.93 11.22
C PHE A 141 -7.55 2.81 12.44
N SER A 142 -6.71 2.84 13.47
CA SER A 142 -6.96 3.63 14.69
C SER A 142 -7.27 5.11 14.40
N ARG A 143 -6.60 5.69 13.40
CA ARG A 143 -6.85 7.08 12.96
C ARG A 143 -8.18 7.28 12.24
N TYR A 144 -8.74 6.23 11.64
CA TYR A 144 -10.10 6.29 11.06
C TYR A 144 -11.12 6.36 12.18
N SER A 145 -10.90 5.62 13.29
CA SER A 145 -11.69 5.76 14.51
C SER A 145 -11.64 7.19 15.05
N GLU A 146 -10.44 7.79 15.13
CA GLU A 146 -10.27 9.19 15.55
C GLU A 146 -10.94 10.19 14.61
N ALA A 147 -11.04 9.88 13.32
CA ALA A 147 -11.70 10.71 12.31
C ALA A 147 -13.21 10.45 12.17
N GLY A 148 -13.73 9.36 12.74
CA GLY A 148 -15.11 8.91 12.53
C GLY A 148 -15.36 8.32 11.14
N ILE A 149 -14.32 7.82 10.48
CA ILE A 149 -14.41 7.17 9.16
C ILE A 149 -14.72 5.69 9.40
N LYS A 150 -15.79 5.20 8.78
CA LYS A 150 -16.16 3.78 8.78
C LYS A 150 -15.74 3.13 7.49
N VAL A 151 -15.22 1.92 7.56
CA VAL A 151 -14.78 1.17 6.38
C VAL A 151 -15.22 -0.28 6.47
N GLU A 152 -15.42 -0.89 5.32
CA GLU A 152 -15.68 -2.32 5.16
C GLU A 152 -14.59 -2.95 4.28
N SER A 153 -14.39 -4.24 4.46
CA SER A 153 -13.59 -5.05 3.54
C SER A 153 -14.35 -5.33 2.25
N HIS A 154 -13.65 -5.71 1.20
CA HIS A 154 -14.28 -6.11 -0.06
C HIS A 154 -15.18 -7.37 0.05
N LEU A 155 -15.02 -8.15 1.13
CA LEU A 155 -15.88 -9.28 1.48
C LEU A 155 -17.17 -8.85 2.19
N GLY A 156 -17.39 -7.55 2.41
CA GLY A 156 -18.55 -7.01 3.13
C GLY A 156 -18.45 -7.12 4.65
N ARG A 157 -17.27 -7.46 5.19
CA ARG A 157 -17.03 -7.45 6.65
C ARG A 157 -16.74 -6.02 7.11
N GLU A 158 -17.47 -5.55 8.12
CA GLU A 158 -17.16 -4.28 8.78
C GLU A 158 -15.78 -4.35 9.45
N VAL A 159 -15.00 -3.27 9.30
CA VAL A 159 -13.69 -3.14 9.94
C VAL A 159 -13.87 -2.39 11.26
N GLU A 160 -13.70 -3.08 12.38
CA GLU A 160 -13.66 -2.43 13.69
C GLU A 160 -12.37 -1.61 13.83
N THR A 161 -12.45 -0.34 13.45
CA THR A 161 -11.29 0.57 13.32
C THR A 161 -10.44 0.73 14.58
N LYS A 162 -10.95 0.38 15.77
CA LYS A 162 -10.17 0.43 17.03
C LYS A 162 -9.31 -0.81 17.26
N THR A 163 -9.71 -1.96 16.75
CA THR A 163 -9.07 -3.25 17.07
C THR A 163 -8.50 -3.95 15.85
N TRP A 164 -8.93 -3.61 14.63
CA TRP A 164 -8.42 -4.18 13.40
C TRP A 164 -6.92 -3.94 13.26
N GLY A 165 -6.16 -5.03 13.31
CA GLY A 165 -4.72 -5.03 13.30
C GLY A 165 -4.11 -5.50 11.99
N MET A 166 -2.78 -5.58 11.98
CA MET A 166 -2.05 -6.14 10.84
C MET A 166 -2.33 -7.64 10.64
N ALA A 167 -2.61 -8.41 11.70
CA ALA A 167 -2.99 -9.81 11.58
C ALA A 167 -4.29 -9.99 10.77
N ASP A 168 -5.35 -9.25 11.13
CA ASP A 168 -6.62 -9.26 10.39
C ASP A 168 -6.44 -8.85 8.93
N HIS A 169 -5.51 -7.92 8.68
CA HIS A 169 -5.18 -7.49 7.32
C HIS A 169 -4.49 -8.58 6.51
N TRP A 170 -3.52 -9.29 7.08
CA TRP A 170 -2.84 -10.40 6.41
C TRP A 170 -3.80 -11.56 6.15
N ASP A 171 -4.68 -11.88 7.11
CA ASP A 171 -5.74 -12.86 6.92
C ASP A 171 -6.65 -12.46 5.75
N LEU A 172 -7.05 -11.19 5.66
CA LEU A 172 -7.83 -10.69 4.54
C LEU A 172 -7.07 -10.80 3.19
N ILE A 173 -5.75 -10.58 3.16
CA ILE A 173 -4.94 -10.79 1.95
C ILE A 173 -4.94 -12.26 1.54
N ASN A 174 -4.73 -13.18 2.48
CA ASN A 174 -4.70 -14.62 2.22
C ASN A 174 -6.07 -15.13 1.75
N GLU A 175 -7.15 -14.56 2.28
CA GLU A 175 -8.53 -14.82 1.82
C GLU A 175 -8.85 -14.20 0.46
N THR A 176 -7.97 -13.37 -0.10
CA THR A 176 -8.13 -12.73 -1.42
C THR A 176 -7.20 -13.42 -2.43
N PRO A 177 -7.68 -14.42 -3.21
CA PRO A 177 -6.80 -15.26 -4.03
C PRO A 177 -5.93 -14.46 -5.01
N GLU A 178 -6.46 -13.39 -5.61
CA GLU A 178 -5.71 -12.53 -6.52
C GLU A 178 -4.51 -11.85 -5.84
N LEU A 179 -4.66 -11.41 -4.59
CA LEU A 179 -3.56 -10.79 -3.83
C LEU A 179 -2.61 -11.82 -3.25
N SER A 180 -3.14 -12.88 -2.64
CA SER A 180 -2.32 -13.96 -2.07
C SER A 180 -1.39 -14.56 -3.12
N ASN A 181 -1.91 -14.88 -4.32
CA ASN A 181 -1.10 -15.42 -5.40
C ASN A 181 0.02 -14.47 -5.86
N ILE A 182 -0.23 -13.15 -5.88
CA ILE A 182 0.79 -12.16 -6.22
C ILE A 182 1.83 -12.06 -5.10
N MET A 183 1.39 -12.03 -3.84
CA MET A 183 2.26 -11.99 -2.66
C MET A 183 3.19 -13.20 -2.61
N ASP A 184 2.64 -14.41 -2.80
CA ASP A 184 3.40 -15.66 -2.82
C ASP A 184 4.43 -15.69 -3.96
N ALA A 185 4.05 -15.20 -5.15
CA ALA A 185 4.95 -15.09 -6.29
C ALA A 185 6.09 -14.09 -6.03
N VAL A 186 5.81 -12.97 -5.36
CA VAL A 186 6.85 -12.00 -4.97
C VAL A 186 7.78 -12.61 -3.93
N TYR A 187 7.26 -13.19 -2.84
CA TYR A 187 8.07 -13.76 -1.76
C TYR A 187 8.93 -14.94 -2.22
N SER A 188 8.36 -15.91 -2.95
CA SER A 188 9.11 -17.07 -3.44
C SER A 188 10.31 -16.68 -4.31
N ARG A 189 10.15 -15.66 -5.15
CA ARG A 189 11.20 -15.20 -6.07
C ARG A 189 12.22 -14.28 -5.38
N SER A 190 11.79 -13.44 -4.45
CA SER A 190 12.71 -12.65 -3.63
C SER A 190 13.64 -13.51 -2.77
N LEU A 191 13.18 -14.68 -2.30
CA LEU A 191 14.04 -15.65 -1.59
C LEU A 191 15.06 -16.30 -2.52
N SER A 192 14.69 -16.60 -3.76
CA SER A 192 15.62 -17.18 -4.75
C SER A 192 16.77 -16.24 -5.13
N HIS A 193 16.57 -14.92 -5.07
CA HIS A 193 17.60 -13.91 -5.37
C HIS A 193 18.60 -13.68 -4.22
N LYS A 194 18.32 -14.19 -3.01
CA LYS A 194 19.27 -14.11 -1.88
C LYS A 194 20.29 -15.26 -1.85
N SER A 195 20.18 -16.23 -2.76
CA SER A 195 20.98 -17.47 -2.80
C SER A 195 22.15 -17.43 -3.80
N HIS A 196 22.51 -16.25 -4.32
CA HIS A 196 23.61 -16.07 -5.28
C HIS A 196 24.60 -15.02 -4.82
#